data_AF-A0A4V0HU79-F1
#
_entry.id   AF-A0A4V0HU79-F1
#
_cell.length_a   1.000
_cell.length_b   1.000
_cell.length_c   1.000
_cell.angle_alpha   90.00
_cell.angle_beta   90.00
_cell.angle_gamma   90.00
#
_symmetry.space_group_name_H-M   'P 1'
#
loop_
_entity.id
_entity.type
_entity.pdbx_description
1 polymer ?
#
loop_
_entity_poly.entity_id
_entity_poly.type
_entity_poly.pdbx_seq_one_letter_code
_entity_poly.pdbx_strand_id
1 'polypeptide(L)'
;MNAPRKRSMMVPPPGSYESFEMVDAGPPLTPEQVVEYYRARGIPHPNRPLVPAADEVAALPRSARETFLARCAARVAPLAPAAGEVDAQHAAALILAAATVQTPVRRLLRCIRRDFDKLVYLAKQRKWCDDTSVPPDALGPLWPGDVKLPWAKG
;
A
#
# COMPACT_ATOMS: atom_id res chain seq x y z
N MET A 1 -7.07 24.64 28.25
CA MET A 1 -8.36 24.57 27.53
C MET A 1 -8.16 25.21 26.16
N ASN A 2 -8.19 24.43 25.07
CA ASN A 2 -7.98 24.96 23.72
C ASN A 2 -9.32 25.34 23.09
N ALA A 3 -9.41 26.58 22.59
CA ALA A 3 -10.61 27.11 21.94
C ALA A 3 -10.89 26.40 20.61
N PRO A 4 -12.17 26.15 20.25
CA PRO A 4 -12.54 25.49 19.01
C PRO A 4 -12.20 26.37 17.80
N ARG A 5 -11.40 25.85 16.86
CA ARG A 5 -11.13 26.52 15.58
C ARG A 5 -12.41 26.53 14.74
N LYS A 6 -12.98 27.72 14.51
CA LYS A 6 -14.06 27.94 13.55
C LYS A 6 -13.55 27.55 12.14
N ARG A 7 -14.07 26.46 11.58
CA ARG A 7 -13.87 26.14 10.16
C ARG A 7 -14.72 27.11 9.35
N SER A 8 -14.07 28.08 8.70
CA SER A 8 -14.72 28.89 7.67
C SER A 8 -15.11 27.96 6.52
N MET A 9 -16.40 27.74 6.31
CA MET A 9 -16.85 27.07 5.09
C MET A 9 -16.47 27.98 3.92
N MET A 10 -15.57 27.50 3.07
CA MET A 10 -15.20 28.18 1.85
C MET A 10 -16.41 28.08 0.92
N VAL A 11 -17.26 29.11 0.93
CA VAL A 11 -18.33 29.26 -0.05
C VAL A 11 -17.63 29.59 -1.37
N PRO A 12 -17.76 28.75 -2.42
CA PRO A 12 -17.17 29.06 -3.71
C PRO A 12 -17.76 30.37 -4.24
N PRO A 13 -16.96 31.22 -4.89
CA PRO A 13 -17.42 32.51 -5.37
C PRO A 13 -18.59 32.34 -6.35
N PRO A 14 -19.66 33.14 -6.23
CA PRO A 14 -20.80 33.08 -7.15
C PRO A 14 -20.32 33.47 -8.55
N GLY A 15 -20.37 32.52 -9.50
CA GLY A 15 -20.07 32.76 -10.91
C GLY A 15 -18.95 31.93 -11.54
N SER A 16 -18.25 31.05 -10.79
CA SER A 16 -17.16 30.21 -11.36
C SER A 16 -17.57 28.78 -11.73
N TYR A 17 -18.87 28.50 -11.89
CA TYR A 17 -19.31 27.24 -12.49
C TYR A 17 -19.29 27.39 -14.01
N GLU A 18 -18.10 27.59 -14.57
CA GLU A 18 -17.90 27.43 -16.00
C GLU A 18 -18.37 26.02 -16.35
N SER A 19 -19.39 25.98 -17.21
CA SER A 19 -20.02 24.82 -17.85
C SER A 19 -19.48 23.44 -17.42
N PHE A 20 -20.33 22.64 -16.78
CA PHE A 20 -20.14 21.19 -16.76
C PHE A 20 -20.27 20.69 -18.20
N GLU A 21 -19.18 20.71 -18.96
CA GLU A 21 -19.10 19.97 -20.21
C GLU A 21 -19.28 18.50 -19.84
N MET A 22 -20.40 17.92 -20.28
CA MET A 22 -20.57 16.48 -20.21
C MET A 22 -19.55 15.87 -21.17
N VAL A 23 -18.44 15.40 -20.61
CA VAL A 23 -17.51 14.54 -21.34
C VAL A 23 -18.26 13.26 -21.67
N ASP A 24 -18.53 13.05 -22.95
CA ASP A 24 -19.05 11.78 -23.44
C ASP A 24 -18.02 10.69 -23.12
N ALA A 25 -18.35 9.81 -22.17
CA ALA A 25 -17.47 8.75 -21.71
C ALA A 25 -17.31 7.63 -22.75
N GLY A 26 -18.03 7.72 -23.88
CA GLY A 26 -18.12 6.66 -24.87
C GLY A 26 -18.97 5.49 -24.37
N PRO A 27 -19.14 4.44 -25.21
CA PRO A 27 -19.86 3.24 -24.82
C PRO A 27 -19.18 2.56 -23.61
N PRO A 28 -19.94 1.94 -22.69
CA PRO A 28 -19.38 1.24 -21.55
C PRO A 28 -18.45 0.11 -22.03
N LEU A 29 -17.26 0.05 -21.43
CA LEU A 29 -16.29 -1.01 -21.72
C LEU A 29 -16.84 -2.38 -21.31
N THR A 30 -16.57 -3.40 -22.11
CA THR A 30 -16.85 -4.80 -21.72
C THR A 30 -15.96 -5.22 -20.54
N PRO A 31 -16.31 -6.26 -19.77
CA PRO A 31 -15.48 -6.73 -18.66
C PRO A 31 -14.04 -7.05 -19.07
N GLU A 32 -13.82 -7.64 -20.24
CA GLU A 32 -12.46 -7.92 -20.75
C GLU A 32 -11.70 -6.63 -21.09
N GLN A 33 -12.38 -5.66 -21.69
CA GLN A 33 -11.79 -4.35 -22.01
C GLN A 33 -11.41 -3.58 -20.73
N VAL A 34 -12.19 -3.68 -19.66
CA VAL A 34 -11.86 -3.09 -18.36
C VAL A 34 -10.59 -3.72 -17.77
N VAL A 35 -10.45 -5.04 -17.86
CA VAL A 35 -9.25 -5.76 -17.39
C VAL A 35 -8.01 -5.30 -18.17
N GLU A 36 -8.10 -5.22 -19.50
CA GLU A 36 -6.99 -4.81 -20.34
C GLU A 36 -6.64 -3.32 -20.16
N TYR A 37 -7.65 -2.47 -20.03
CA TYR A 37 -7.48 -1.05 -19.71
C TYR A 37 -6.70 -0.87 -18.39
N TYR A 38 -7.11 -1.59 -17.34
CA TYR A 38 -6.42 -1.52 -16.06
C TYR A 38 -5.00 -2.07 -16.12
N ARG A 39 -4.78 -3.18 -16.83
CA ARG A 39 -3.45 -3.74 -17.07
C ARG A 39 -2.55 -2.74 -17.79
N ALA A 40 -3.00 -2.16 -18.89
CA ALA A 40 -2.24 -1.24 -19.72
C ALA A 40 -1.85 0.04 -18.95
N ARG A 41 -2.72 0.53 -18.06
CA ARG A 41 -2.45 1.70 -17.22
C ARG A 41 -1.78 1.38 -15.89
N GLY A 42 -1.47 0.11 -15.61
CA GLY A 42 -0.94 -0.31 -14.31
C GLY A 42 -1.88 -0.03 -13.14
N ILE A 43 -3.18 0.12 -13.40
CA ILE A 43 -4.21 0.34 -12.38
C ILE A 43 -4.56 -1.03 -11.78
N PRO A 44 -4.51 -1.20 -10.45
CA PRO A 44 -4.91 -2.46 -9.83
C PRO A 44 -6.38 -2.78 -10.09
N HIS A 45 -6.68 -4.03 -10.49
CA HIS A 45 -8.05 -4.48 -10.70
C HIS A 45 -8.88 -4.35 -9.40
N PRO A 46 -10.15 -3.89 -9.45
CA PRO A 46 -10.96 -3.63 -8.25
C PRO A 46 -11.21 -4.87 -7.39
N ASN A 47 -11.26 -6.05 -8.03
CA ASN A 47 -11.44 -7.35 -7.36
C ASN A 47 -10.12 -8.08 -7.06
N ARG A 48 -8.97 -7.42 -7.22
CA ARG A 48 -7.68 -8.04 -6.91
C ARG A 48 -7.61 -8.34 -5.40
N PRO A 49 -7.12 -9.53 -4.99
CA PRO A 49 -6.90 -9.83 -3.58
C PRO A 49 -6.04 -8.76 -2.90
N LEU A 50 -6.44 -8.37 -1.70
CA LEU A 50 -5.73 -7.34 -0.92
C LEU A 50 -4.43 -7.87 -0.30
N VAL A 51 -4.40 -9.18 -0.02
CA VAL A 51 -3.18 -9.88 0.38
C VAL A 51 -2.48 -10.33 -0.90
N PRO A 52 -1.22 -9.92 -1.14
CA PRO A 52 -0.45 -10.44 -2.27
C PRO A 52 -0.32 -11.96 -2.19
N ALA A 53 -0.48 -12.63 -3.33
CA ALA A 53 -0.27 -14.07 -3.41
C ALA A 53 1.23 -14.43 -3.32
N ALA A 54 1.54 -15.67 -2.94
CA ALA A 54 2.93 -16.08 -2.69
C ALA A 54 3.82 -15.97 -3.94
N ASP A 55 3.27 -16.29 -5.11
CA ASP A 55 3.90 -16.12 -6.42
C ASP A 55 4.15 -14.64 -6.77
N GLU A 56 3.20 -13.74 -6.46
CA GLU A 56 3.38 -12.29 -6.62
C GLU A 56 4.54 -11.76 -5.76
N VAL A 57 4.69 -12.27 -4.52
CA VAL A 57 5.81 -11.90 -3.65
C VAL A 57 7.11 -12.52 -4.15
N ALA A 58 7.09 -13.78 -4.61
CA ALA A 58 8.27 -14.46 -5.14
C ALA A 58 8.84 -13.76 -6.38
N ALA A 59 7.98 -13.15 -7.21
CA ALA A 59 8.39 -12.40 -8.40
C ALA A 59 9.10 -11.06 -8.10
N LEU A 60 9.06 -10.58 -6.85
CA LEU A 60 9.83 -9.40 -6.44
C LEU A 60 11.32 -9.71 -6.31
N PRO A 61 12.22 -8.74 -6.59
CA PRO A 61 13.62 -8.84 -6.21
C PRO A 61 13.79 -9.05 -4.70
N ARG A 62 14.88 -9.70 -4.29
CA ARG A 62 15.17 -10.03 -2.89
C ARG A 62 15.06 -8.82 -1.96
N SER A 63 15.67 -7.70 -2.31
CA SER A 63 15.62 -6.46 -1.52
C SER A 63 14.19 -5.92 -1.34
N ALA A 64 13.36 -6.04 -2.37
CA ALA A 64 11.94 -5.66 -2.31
C ALA A 64 11.13 -6.61 -1.43
N ARG A 65 11.41 -7.93 -1.46
CA ARG A 65 10.76 -8.91 -0.57
C ARG A 65 11.08 -8.62 0.90
N GLU A 66 12.36 -8.38 1.22
CA GLU A 66 12.81 -8.10 2.58
C GLU A 66 12.23 -6.77 3.11
N THR A 67 12.17 -5.73 2.25
CA THR A 67 11.46 -4.48 2.57
C THR A 67 9.98 -4.72 2.87
N PHE A 68 9.30 -5.48 2.00
CA PHE A 68 7.88 -5.79 2.15
C PHE A 68 7.62 -6.52 3.48
N LEU A 69 8.45 -7.49 3.82
CA LEU A 69 8.37 -8.20 5.10
C LEU A 69 8.54 -7.25 6.30
N ALA A 70 9.55 -6.38 6.28
CA ALA A 70 9.78 -5.41 7.35
C ALA A 70 8.58 -4.46 7.55
N ARG A 71 7.91 -4.06 6.47
CA ARG A 71 6.69 -3.23 6.55
C ARG A 71 5.51 -4.00 7.10
N CYS A 72 5.33 -5.25 6.68
CA CYS A 72 4.30 -6.11 7.24
C CYS A 72 4.50 -6.25 8.75
N ALA A 73 5.74 -6.54 9.18
CA ALA A 73 6.12 -6.61 10.59
C ALA A 73 5.82 -5.30 11.35
N ALA A 74 6.26 -4.15 10.84
CA ALA A 74 6.02 -2.85 11.48
C ALA A 74 4.52 -2.50 11.60
N ARG A 75 3.68 -2.91 10.63
CA ARG A 75 2.23 -2.68 10.67
C ARG A 75 1.51 -3.58 11.66
N VAL A 76 1.99 -4.81 11.87
CA VAL A 76 1.42 -5.72 12.86
C VAL A 76 2.05 -5.57 14.23
N ALA A 77 3.19 -4.88 14.37
CA ALA A 77 3.86 -4.66 15.65
C ALA A 77 2.95 -4.07 16.74
N PRO A 78 2.05 -3.11 16.47
CA PRO A 78 1.11 -2.61 17.47
C PRO A 78 0.04 -3.63 17.90
N LEU A 79 -0.14 -4.69 17.12
CA LEU A 79 -1.09 -5.78 17.40
C LEU A 79 -0.42 -6.95 18.14
N ALA A 80 0.91 -7.00 18.14
CA ALA A 80 1.65 -8.03 18.86
C ALA A 80 1.50 -7.78 20.37
N PRO A 81 1.20 -8.81 21.18
CA PRO A 81 1.17 -8.67 22.63
C PRO A 81 2.56 -8.27 23.14
N ALA A 82 2.61 -7.45 24.19
CA ALA A 82 3.86 -7.02 24.79
C ALA A 82 4.63 -8.24 25.34
N ALA A 83 5.77 -8.56 24.71
CA ALA A 83 6.79 -9.49 25.19
C ALA A 83 6.27 -10.86 25.70
N GLY A 84 5.62 -11.63 24.82
CA GLY A 84 5.44 -13.07 24.98
C GLY A 84 6.04 -13.80 23.77
N GLU A 85 6.51 -15.03 23.97
CA GLU A 85 6.99 -15.89 22.88
C GLU A 85 5.85 -16.09 21.87
N VAL A 86 5.99 -15.55 20.66
CA VAL A 86 4.97 -15.66 19.62
C VAL A 86 5.13 -17.03 18.96
N ASP A 87 4.36 -18.00 19.41
CA ASP A 87 4.28 -19.30 18.75
C ASP A 87 3.69 -19.16 17.33
N ALA A 88 3.93 -20.16 16.46
CA ALA A 88 3.47 -20.13 15.07
C ALA A 88 1.94 -19.99 14.94
N GLN A 89 1.19 -20.51 15.91
CA GLN A 89 -0.26 -20.43 16.01
C GLN A 89 -0.72 -19.02 16.39
N HIS A 90 -0.02 -18.37 17.31
CA HIS A 90 -0.20 -16.96 17.69
C HIS A 90 0.13 -16.02 16.53
N ALA A 91 1.21 -16.27 15.77
CA ALA A 91 1.53 -15.49 14.58
C ALA A 91 0.45 -15.62 13.50
N ALA A 92 -0.01 -16.84 13.23
CA ALA A 92 -1.11 -17.09 12.31
C ALA A 92 -2.42 -16.44 12.80
N ALA A 93 -2.72 -16.52 14.10
CA ALA A 93 -3.87 -15.89 14.72
C ALA A 93 -3.79 -14.36 14.67
N LEU A 94 -2.61 -13.74 14.80
CA LEU A 94 -2.41 -12.31 14.63
C LEU A 94 -2.59 -11.87 13.19
N ILE A 95 -2.12 -12.66 12.21
CA ILE A 95 -2.37 -12.43 10.78
C ILE A 95 -3.88 -12.54 10.49
N LEU A 96 -4.56 -13.54 11.05
CA LEU A 96 -6.00 -13.76 10.89
C LEU A 96 -6.84 -12.72 11.65
N ALA A 97 -6.41 -12.27 12.83
CA ALA A 97 -7.06 -11.26 13.66
C ALA A 97 -6.87 -9.85 13.07
N ALA A 98 -5.68 -9.54 12.57
CA ALA A 98 -5.42 -8.38 11.71
C ALA A 98 -6.23 -8.47 10.41
N ALA A 99 -6.68 -9.66 10.02
CA ALA A 99 -7.61 -9.88 8.92
C ALA A 99 -9.11 -9.85 9.33
N THR A 100 -9.46 -9.81 10.62
CA THR A 100 -10.86 -9.98 11.06
C THR A 100 -11.43 -9.00 12.11
N VAL A 101 -10.65 -8.24 12.92
CA VAL A 101 -11.24 -7.49 14.06
C VAL A 101 -11.02 -5.95 14.02
N GLN A 102 -12.09 -5.24 13.68
CA GLN A 102 -12.55 -3.90 14.15
C GLN A 102 -11.59 -2.68 14.28
N THR A 103 -10.74 -2.44 13.28
CA THR A 103 -10.62 -1.14 12.57
C THR A 103 -10.17 -1.47 11.15
N PRO A 104 -10.82 -0.95 10.08
CA PRO A 104 -11.17 -1.79 8.94
C PRO A 104 -9.91 -2.46 8.40
N VAL A 105 -9.78 -3.75 8.65
CA VAL A 105 -8.74 -4.63 8.09
C VAL A 105 -8.52 -4.33 6.62
N ARG A 106 -9.63 -4.11 5.91
CA ARG A 106 -9.63 -3.69 4.51
C ARG A 106 -8.75 -2.46 4.24
N ARG A 107 -8.71 -1.48 5.14
CA ARG A 107 -7.83 -0.30 5.08
C ARG A 107 -6.37 -0.68 5.34
N LEU A 108 -6.06 -1.53 6.32
CA LEU A 108 -4.69 -2.01 6.55
C LEU A 108 -4.19 -2.84 5.37
N LEU A 109 -4.97 -3.80 4.89
CA LEU A 109 -4.67 -4.60 3.71
C LEU A 109 -4.56 -3.75 2.44
N ARG A 110 -5.42 -2.73 2.26
CA ARG A 110 -5.25 -1.73 1.18
C ARG A 110 -3.94 -0.96 1.32
N CYS A 111 -3.54 -0.60 2.53
CA CYS A 111 -2.26 0.05 2.76
C CYS A 111 -1.08 -0.88 2.43
N ILE A 112 -1.12 -2.14 2.86
CA ILE A 112 -0.13 -3.17 2.50
C ILE A 112 -0.05 -3.34 0.99
N ARG A 113 -1.20 -3.46 0.31
CA ARG A 113 -1.25 -3.60 -1.14
C ARG A 113 -0.71 -2.36 -1.86
N ARG A 114 -1.09 -1.16 -1.41
CA ARG A 114 -0.57 0.10 -1.96
C ARG A 114 0.96 0.20 -1.80
N ASP A 115 1.48 -0.25 -0.67
CA ASP A 115 2.93 -0.27 -0.44
C ASP A 115 3.63 -1.26 -1.38
N PHE A 116 3.07 -2.46 -1.55
CA PHE A 116 3.54 -3.46 -2.51
C PHE A 116 3.54 -2.90 -3.95
N ASP A 117 2.42 -2.33 -4.40
CA ASP A 117 2.30 -1.79 -5.76
C ASP A 117 3.31 -0.64 -5.99
N LYS A 118 3.53 0.21 -4.97
CA LYS A 118 4.56 1.25 -5.04
C LYS A 118 5.98 0.67 -5.11
N LEU A 119 6.28 -0.40 -4.38
CA LEU A 119 7.57 -1.08 -4.47
C LEU A 119 7.79 -1.69 -5.87
N VAL A 120 6.76 -2.34 -6.44
CA VAL A 120 6.82 -2.87 -7.82
C VAL A 120 7.12 -1.76 -8.81
N TYR A 121 6.42 -0.63 -8.69
CA TYR A 121 6.63 0.54 -9.55
C TYR A 121 8.06 1.09 -9.43
N LEU A 122 8.56 1.31 -8.20
CA LEU A 122 9.91 1.83 -7.96
C LEU A 122 11.00 0.86 -8.43
N ALA A 123 10.83 -0.44 -8.18
CA ALA A 123 11.76 -1.47 -8.62
C ALA A 123 11.89 -1.49 -10.15
N LYS A 124 10.76 -1.41 -10.86
CA LYS A 124 10.76 -1.31 -12.33
C LYS A 124 11.42 0.00 -12.81
N GLN A 125 11.04 1.13 -12.24
CA GLN A 125 11.55 2.44 -12.64
C GLN A 125 13.07 2.58 -12.43
N ARG A 126 13.58 2.02 -11.32
CA ARG A 126 15.01 2.09 -10.95
C ARG A 126 15.80 0.84 -11.33
N LYS A 127 15.19 -0.10 -12.06
CA LYS A 127 15.79 -1.38 -12.48
C LYS A 127 16.45 -2.15 -11.33
N TRP A 128 15.78 -2.20 -10.18
CA TRP A 128 16.27 -2.96 -9.03
C TRP A 128 16.35 -4.44 -9.37
N CYS A 129 17.51 -5.04 -9.14
CA CYS A 129 17.74 -6.48 -9.15
C CYS A 129 18.06 -7.00 -7.73
N ASP A 130 18.28 -8.30 -7.60
CA ASP A 130 18.61 -8.94 -6.31
C ASP A 130 19.88 -8.38 -5.66
N ASP A 131 20.80 -7.85 -6.46
CA ASP A 131 22.06 -7.26 -6.01
C ASP A 131 21.99 -5.74 -5.80
N THR A 132 20.85 -5.11 -6.13
CA THR A 132 20.71 -3.65 -5.99
C THR A 132 20.34 -3.29 -4.56
N SER A 133 21.25 -2.59 -3.87
CA SER A 133 20.95 -1.98 -2.57
C SER A 133 19.91 -0.86 -2.74
N VAL A 134 18.84 -0.92 -1.95
CA VAL A 134 17.76 0.09 -1.98
C VAL A 134 18.10 1.19 -0.98
N PRO A 135 18.35 2.44 -1.42
CA PRO A 135 18.71 3.51 -0.50
C PRO A 135 17.50 3.88 0.39
N PRO A 136 17.72 4.21 1.68
CA PRO A 136 16.64 4.51 2.62
C PRO A 136 15.65 5.58 2.12
N ASP A 137 16.21 6.62 1.50
CA ASP A 137 15.45 7.75 0.96
C ASP A 137 14.56 7.38 -0.22
N ALA A 138 14.83 6.28 -0.93
CA ALA A 138 14.00 5.85 -2.06
C ALA A 138 12.57 5.50 -1.64
N LEU A 139 12.40 5.07 -0.39
CA LEU A 139 11.12 4.69 0.17
C LEU A 139 10.48 5.85 0.97
N GLY A 140 11.28 6.85 1.37
CA GLY A 140 10.82 8.02 2.11
C GLY A 140 10.12 7.61 3.41
N PRO A 141 8.88 8.07 3.68
CA PRO A 141 8.10 7.65 4.86
C PRO A 141 7.76 6.15 4.90
N LEU A 142 8.05 5.43 3.81
CA LEU A 142 7.89 3.98 3.76
C LEU A 142 9.10 3.22 4.31
N TRP A 143 10.20 3.92 4.62
CA TRP A 143 11.31 3.30 5.33
C TRP A 143 10.93 3.09 6.81
N PRO A 144 11.09 1.89 7.38
CA PRO A 144 10.97 1.70 8.81
C PRO A 144 12.17 2.41 9.47
N GLY A 145 11.95 3.64 9.96
CA GLY A 145 13.00 4.57 10.38
C GLY A 145 14.04 3.98 11.33
N ASP A 146 13.61 3.07 12.20
CA ASP A 146 14.44 2.54 13.29
C ASP A 146 15.08 1.18 12.96
N VAL A 147 14.74 0.58 11.81
CA VAL A 147 15.18 -0.79 11.47
C VAL A 147 16.44 -0.73 10.61
N LYS A 148 17.57 -1.14 11.19
CA LYS A 148 18.82 -1.35 10.48
C LYS A 148 18.77 -2.68 9.71
N LEU A 149 18.51 -2.61 8.42
CA LEU A 149 18.51 -3.79 7.55
C LEU A 149 19.92 -3.99 6.96
N PRO A 150 20.48 -5.22 6.96
CA PRO A 150 21.87 -5.48 6.58
C PRO A 150 22.20 -5.14 5.11
N TRP A 151 21.19 -5.10 4.25
CA TRP A 151 21.28 -4.73 2.84
C TRP A 151 21.03 -3.24 2.58
N ALA A 152 20.55 -2.50 3.57
CA ALA A 152 20.26 -1.08 3.47
C ALA A 152 21.48 -0.22 3.80
N LYS A 153 22.59 -0.48 3.10
CA LYS A 153 23.82 0.29 3.27
C LYS A 153 23.70 1.58 2.47
N GLY A 154 23.64 2.71 3.18
CA GLY A 154 23.99 4.03 2.67
C GLY A 154 25.47 4.28 2.86
#